data_AF-A0A3D0THC3-F1
#
_entry.id   AF-A0A3D0THC3-F1
#
_cell.length_a   1.000
_cell.length_b   1.000
_cell.length_c   1.000
_cell.angle_alpha   90.00
_cell.angle_beta   90.00
_cell.angle_gamma   90.00
#
_symmetry.space_group_name_H-M   'P 1'
#
loop_
_entity.id
_entity.type
_entity.pdbx_description
1 polymer ?
#
loop_
_entity_poly.entity_id
_entity_poly.type
_entity_poly.pdbx_seq_one_letter_code
_entity_poly.pdbx_strand_id
1 'polypeptide(L)' 'MTENINKKVEALTFWQQPILCEPVKGGITNLNFRVEHGNEMFFVRLGEDIPEHGVYRFNELA' A
#
# COMPACT_ATOMS: atom_id res chain seq x y z
N MET A 1 3.82 -3.32 15.51
CA MET A 1 3.93 -2.09 14.70
C MET A 1 3.21 -2.17 13.35
N THR A 2 3.02 -3.36 12.77
CA THR A 2 2.32 -3.59 11.49
C THR A 2 0.83 -3.24 11.52
N GLU A 3 0.13 -3.47 12.64
CA GLU A 3 -1.31 -3.21 12.79
C GLU A 3 -1.70 -1.75 12.51
N ASN A 4 -0.81 -0.79 12.77
CA ASN A 4 -1.12 0.63 12.57
C ASN A 4 -1.01 1.07 11.10
N ILE A 5 -0.32 0.28 10.27
CA ILE A 5 -0.07 0.62 8.86
C ILE A 5 -1.16 0.05 7.96
N ASN A 6 -1.72 -1.12 8.30
CA ASN A 6 -2.93 -1.64 7.64
C ASN A 6 -4.08 -0.62 7.75
N LYS A 7 -4.22 0.03 8.91
CA LYS A 7 -5.20 1.11 9.11
C LYS A 7 -5.03 2.27 8.13
N LYS A 8 -3.81 2.57 7.66
CA LYS A 8 -3.62 3.61 6.63
C LYS A 8 -4.18 3.17 5.28
N VAL A 9 -4.04 1.89 4.93
CA VAL A 9 -4.61 1.32 3.70
C VAL A 9 -6.14 1.28 3.81
N GLU A 10 -6.66 0.81 4.93
CA GLU A 10 -8.11 0.73 5.21
C GLU A 10 -8.79 2.10 5.22
N ALA A 11 -8.07 3.16 5.62
CA ALA A 11 -8.59 4.52 5.69
C ALA A 11 -8.65 5.26 4.33
N LEU A 12 -8.20 4.65 3.22
CA LEU A 12 -8.28 5.29 1.91
C LEU A 12 -9.75 5.45 1.49
N THR A 13 -10.13 6.67 1.11
CA THR A 13 -11.54 7.07 0.94
C THR A 13 -12.19 6.52 -0.33
N PHE A 14 -11.42 5.94 -1.24
CA PHE A 14 -11.95 5.38 -2.48
C PHE A 14 -12.49 3.95 -2.32
N TRP A 15 -12.27 3.30 -1.18
CA TRP A 15 -12.88 2.00 -0.90
C TRP A 15 -14.39 2.15 -0.74
N GLN A 16 -15.13 1.42 -1.58
CA GLN A 16 -16.60 1.47 -1.55
C GLN A 16 -17.21 0.56 -0.48
N GLN A 17 -16.41 -0.33 0.09
CA GLN A 17 -16.78 -1.30 1.12
C GLN A 17 -15.54 -1.72 1.89
N PRO A 18 -15.67 -2.37 3.06
CA PRO A 18 -14.52 -2.86 3.82
C PRO A 18 -13.61 -3.75 2.97
N ILE A 19 -12.31 -3.66 3.24
CA ILE A 19 -11.29 -4.48 2.60
C ILE A 19 -10.70 -5.48 3.57
N LEU A 20 -10.20 -6.60 3.05
CA LEU A 20 -9.25 -7.45 3.77
C LEU A 20 -7.83 -7.04 3.35
N CYS A 21 -7.01 -6.59 4.29
CA CYS A 21 -5.66 -6.09 4.03
C CYS A 21 -4.60 -6.98 4.68
N GLU A 22 -3.81 -7.67 3.85
CA GLU A 22 -2.74 -8.56 4.30
C GLU A 22 -1.36 -7.98 3.94
N PRO A 23 -0.45 -7.80 4.91
CA PRO A 23 0.91 -7.33 4.62
C PRO A 23 1.69 -8.41 3.87
N VAL A 24 2.33 -8.00 2.77
CA VAL A 24 3.20 -8.87 1.97
C VAL A 24 4.64 -8.60 2.37
N LYS A 25 5.37 -9.65 2.76
CA LYS A 25 6.80 -9.55 3.07
C LYS A 25 7.58 -9.21 1.80
N GLY A 26 8.54 -8.30 1.92
CA GLY A 26 9.37 -7.84 0.81
C GLY A 26 9.08 -6.38 0.43
N GLY A 27 9.89 -5.85 -0.49
CA GLY A 27 9.99 -4.42 -0.74
C GLY A 27 11.11 -3.80 0.10
N ILE A 28 12.13 -3.27 -0.57
CA ILE A 28 13.27 -2.63 0.09
C ILE A 28 12.87 -1.22 0.58
N THR A 29 12.12 -0.50 -0.25
CA THR A 29 11.74 0.91 -0.05
C THR A 29 10.21 1.09 0.06
N ASN A 30 9.45 0.00 0.02
CA ASN A 30 7.99 -0.02 -0.02
C ASN A 30 7.42 -1.00 0.98
N LEU A 31 6.29 -0.64 1.58
CA LEU A 31 5.39 -1.56 2.26
C LEU A 31 4.34 -2.03 1.27
N ASN A 32 4.20 -3.34 1.14
CA ASN A 32 3.30 -3.95 0.16
C ASN A 32 2.16 -4.67 0.86
N PHE A 33 0.96 -4.60 0.27
CA PHE A 33 -0.24 -5.22 0.80
C PHE A 33 -1.00 -5.92 -0.32
N ARG A 34 -1.50 -7.11 -0.02
CA ARG A 34 -2.55 -7.75 -0.80
C ARG A 34 -3.88 -7.31 -0.21
N VAL A 35 -4.71 -6.71 -1.05
CA VAL A 35 -6.00 -6.14 -0.63
C VAL A 35 -7.11 -6.86 -1.38
N GLU A 36 -8.07 -7.41 -0.63
CA GLU A 36 -9.31 -7.95 -1.19
C GLU A 36 -10.42 -6.93 -0.99
N HIS A 37 -11.05 -6.49 -2.08
CA HIS A 37 -12.17 -5.55 -2.08
C HIS A 37 -13.33 -6.20 -2.83
N GLY A 38 -14.19 -6.91 -2.09
CA GLY A 38 -15.25 -7.73 -2.69
C GLY A 38 -14.69 -8.92 -3.45
N ASN A 39 -14.95 -8.98 -4.76
CA ASN A 39 -14.43 -10.03 -5.64
C ASN A 39 -13.17 -9.61 -6.39
N GLU A 40 -12.65 -8.40 -6.12
CA GLU A 40 -11.47 -7.85 -6.76
C GLU A 40 -10.25 -7.91 -5.83
N MET A 41 -9.09 -8.10 -6.45
CA MET A 41 -7.81 -8.22 -5.77
C MET A 41 -6.90 -7.09 -6.22
N PHE A 42 -6.39 -6.33 -5.27
CA PHE A 42 -5.49 -5.21 -5.49
C PHE A 42 -4.15 -5.43 -4.81
N PHE A 43 -3.10 -4.87 -5.41
CA PHE A 43 -1.78 -4.81 -4.80
C PHE A 43 -1.49 -3.36 -4.43
N VAL A 44 -1.57 -3.06 -3.14
CA VAL A 44 -1.34 -1.70 -2.63
C VAL A 44 0.12 -1.56 -2.23
N ARG A 45 0.75 -0.47 -2.67
CA ARG A 45 2.12 -0.10 -2.32
C ARG A 45 2.08 1.21 -1.56
N LEU A 46 2.62 1.21 -0.35
CA LEU A 46 2.80 2.41 0.45
C LEU A 46 4.28 2.72 0.62
N GLY A 47 4.62 3.97 0.41
CA GLY A 47 5.87 4.53 0.88
C GLY A 47 6.06 5.95 0.40
N GLU A 48 7.23 6.47 0.66
CA GLU A 48 7.56 7.88 0.52
C GLU A 48 8.72 8.06 -0.46
N ASP A 49 8.93 9.31 -0.88
CA ASP A 49 10.12 9.69 -1.62
C ASP A 49 11.36 9.45 -0.76
N ILE A 50 12.47 9.06 -1.42
CA ILE A 50 13.78 8.88 -0.79
C ILE A 50 14.81 9.66 -1.61
N PRO A 51 14.90 10.99 -1.43
CA PRO A 51 15.74 11.87 -2.24
C PRO A 51 17.22 11.48 -2.23
N GLU A 52 17.73 11.00 -1.09
CA GLU A 52 19.14 10.61 -0.89
C GLU A 52 19.55 9.44 -1.79
N HIS A 53 18.56 8.64 -2.21
CA HIS A 53 18.75 7.50 -3.10
C HIS A 53 18.21 7.76 -4.52
N GLY A 54 17.80 9.00 -4.82
CA GLY A 54 17.22 9.38 -6.10
C GLY A 54 15.86 8.73 -6.40
N VAL A 55 15.16 8.21 -5.38
CA VAL A 55 13.86 7.56 -5.55
C VAL A 55 12.77 8.59 -5.35
N TYR A 56 12.01 8.86 -6.41
CA TYR A 56 10.83 9.73 -6.36
C TYR A 56 9.60 9.02 -6.92
N ARG A 57 8.50 9.03 -6.17
CA ARG A 57 7.25 8.29 -6.45
C ARG A 57 6.45 8.86 -7.59
N PHE A 58 6.67 10.13 -7.97
CA PHE A 58 6.01 10.70 -9.14
C PHE A 58 6.40 9.97 -10.45
N ASN A 59 7.47 9.17 -10.44
CA ASN A 59 7.85 8.29 -11.55
C ASN A 59 7.11 6.93 -11.55
N GLU A 60 6.32 6.62 -10.52
CA GLU A 60 5.49 5.42 -10.51
C GLU A 60 4.29 5.62 -11.45
N LEU A 61 4.07 4.66 -12.34
CA LEU A 61 2.95 4.64 -13.29
C LEU A 61 1.81 3.80 -12.68
N ALA A 62 0.57 4.30 -12.82
CA ALA A 62 -0.66 3.64 -12.38
C ALA A 62 -1.49 3.19 -13.58
#